data_AF-S9VY07-F1
#
_entry.id   AF-S9VY07-F1
#
_cell.length_a   1.000
_cell.length_b   1.000
_cell.length_c   1.000
_cell.angle_alpha   90.00
_cell.angle_beta   90.00
_cell.angle_gamma   90.00
#
_symmetry.space_group_name_H-M   'P 1'
#
loop_
_entity.id
_entity.type
_entity.pdbx_description
1 polymer ?
#
loop_
_entity_poly.entity_id
_entity_poly.type
_entity_poly.pdbx_seq_one_letter_code
_entity_poly.pdbx_strand_id
1 'polypeptide(L)'
;MTGGVVPLSSRAPAADGSALALFLDGAARFVMAGRGQTPPAVGLDAPWFGRFTDMLLRVLVANERTLQLARVGDALAHFLGLFDPDMDRSPPFEEAYFHFLSQLCACVTHEALGSRLALTVLRAAATAGDADGWSDDVLLARDRRHLRLARLCALHTVQHLTPANRPADRHVAALLQYTLERVDAVFQNNANQGNLLQLEESYEVQVRTEVTVALLRALRLEADSPDTFLRGATALADRCPSTVPIECELIAGKADLLEAFELEADVRQVVYTDLVTSLRNLVSYRPKTVSSAAGSGYSDTDDPDDIGVTLLDEETQKSLQEAHRIVLNALCGSHKEQCVQDAYNIVVVHKYHGLVVTKEIILPLTDLLSRRGDCRVFNLVDLCVLYSNSTVDMDIITHLFRSCAVAGDVYRAKTLLQLLQETIPGFLLKASAEVKDALRTLGILEAQPLHLFVSEEEQLVRSAMGIELTPPARLKR
;
A
#
# COMPACT_ATOMS: atom_id res chain seq x y z
N MET A 1 21.08 -52.88 -24.04
CA MET A 1 21.46 -51.46 -24.24
C MET A 1 20.51 -50.85 -25.26
N THR A 2 19.53 -50.07 -24.81
CA THR A 2 18.80 -49.09 -25.63
C THR A 2 18.68 -47.83 -24.80
N GLY A 3 19.79 -47.10 -24.72
CA GLY A 3 19.85 -45.78 -24.11
C GLY A 3 19.15 -44.79 -25.03
N GLY A 4 17.85 -44.56 -24.80
CA GLY A 4 17.15 -43.42 -25.36
C GLY A 4 17.50 -42.19 -24.53
N VAL A 5 18.41 -41.36 -25.04
CA VAL A 5 18.60 -40.00 -24.52
C VAL A 5 17.35 -39.21 -24.93
N VAL A 6 16.46 -38.97 -23.97
CA VAL A 6 15.34 -38.05 -24.16
C VAL A 6 15.93 -36.65 -24.29
N PRO A 7 15.70 -35.93 -25.40
CA PRO A 7 16.28 -34.60 -25.59
C PRO A 7 15.74 -33.66 -24.50
N LEU A 8 16.61 -32.85 -23.90
CA LEU A 8 16.23 -31.86 -22.87
C LEU A 8 15.16 -30.87 -23.37
N SER A 9 14.93 -30.78 -24.69
CA SER A 9 13.87 -30.00 -25.32
C SER A 9 12.46 -30.62 -25.25
N SER A 10 12.31 -31.88 -24.80
CA SER A 10 11.01 -32.54 -24.66
C SER A 10 10.51 -32.63 -23.21
N ARG A 11 11.19 -31.97 -22.26
CA ARG A 11 10.65 -31.78 -20.92
C ARG A 11 9.67 -30.61 -20.99
N ALA A 12 8.36 -30.91 -20.91
CA ALA A 12 7.39 -29.87 -20.55
C ALA A 12 7.94 -29.18 -19.29
N PRO A 13 8.11 -27.85 -19.27
CA PRO A 13 8.62 -27.18 -18.08
C PRO A 13 7.61 -27.44 -16.97
N ALA A 14 7.98 -28.26 -15.98
CA ALA A 14 7.09 -28.51 -14.84
C ALA A 14 6.90 -27.23 -14.01
N ALA A 15 7.86 -26.31 -14.09
CA ALA A 15 7.90 -25.08 -13.32
C ALA A 15 6.88 -24.02 -13.78
N ASP A 16 6.55 -23.96 -15.07
CA ASP A 16 5.66 -22.90 -15.60
C ASP A 16 4.16 -23.18 -15.40
N GLY A 17 3.84 -24.34 -14.82
CA GLY A 17 2.47 -24.79 -14.58
C GLY A 17 1.84 -25.62 -15.69
N SER A 18 2.52 -25.88 -16.81
CA SER A 18 1.95 -26.69 -17.92
C SER A 18 1.64 -28.12 -17.51
N ALA A 19 2.54 -28.74 -16.75
CA ALA A 19 2.33 -30.10 -16.25
C ALA A 19 1.13 -30.16 -15.28
N LEU A 20 0.97 -29.12 -14.46
CA LEU A 20 -0.17 -28.98 -13.55
C LEU A 20 -1.47 -28.80 -14.32
N ALA A 21 -1.48 -27.97 -15.36
CA ALA A 21 -2.65 -27.77 -16.23
C ALA A 21 -3.10 -29.08 -16.89
N LEU A 22 -2.16 -29.84 -17.49
CA LEU A 22 -2.45 -31.15 -18.08
C LEU A 22 -2.98 -32.16 -17.04
N PHE A 23 -2.46 -32.10 -15.81
CA PHE A 23 -2.95 -32.94 -14.72
C PHE A 23 -4.38 -32.56 -14.33
N LEU A 24 -4.68 -31.27 -14.18
CA LEU A 24 -6.03 -30.76 -13.86
C LEU A 24 -7.03 -31.10 -14.96
N ASP A 25 -6.66 -30.95 -16.24
CA ASP A 25 -7.48 -31.36 -17.38
C ASP A 25 -7.73 -32.87 -17.42
N GLY A 26 -6.69 -33.67 -17.13
CA GLY A 26 -6.80 -35.11 -17.01
C GLY A 26 -7.74 -35.53 -15.87
N ALA A 27 -7.60 -34.89 -14.71
CA ALA A 27 -8.48 -35.09 -13.56
C ALA A 27 -9.91 -34.67 -13.87
N ALA A 28 -10.11 -33.56 -14.59
CA ALA A 28 -11.42 -33.09 -15.02
C ALA A 28 -12.12 -34.13 -15.93
N ARG A 29 -11.40 -34.65 -16.93
CA ARG A 29 -11.92 -35.73 -17.80
C ARG A 29 -12.25 -37.01 -17.03
N PHE A 30 -11.43 -37.36 -16.04
CA PHE A 30 -11.67 -38.51 -15.17
C PHE A 30 -12.96 -38.35 -14.35
N VAL A 31 -13.16 -37.18 -13.73
CA VAL A 31 -14.37 -36.85 -12.98
C VAL A 31 -15.61 -36.92 -13.88
N MET A 32 -15.54 -36.35 -15.08
CA MET A 32 -16.63 -36.39 -16.05
C MET A 32 -16.95 -37.81 -16.52
N ALA A 33 -15.94 -38.64 -16.77
CA ALA A 33 -16.14 -40.04 -17.14
C ALA A 33 -16.76 -40.86 -16.00
N GLY A 34 -16.42 -40.55 -14.75
CA GLY A 34 -16.98 -41.18 -13.55
C GLY A 34 -18.46 -40.86 -13.31
N ARG A 35 -18.92 -39.65 -13.66
CA ARG A 35 -20.33 -39.24 -13.54
C ARG A 35 -21.29 -40.03 -14.45
N GLY A 36 -20.79 -40.69 -15.49
CA GLY A 36 -21.58 -41.52 -16.41
C GLY A 36 -21.73 -42.99 -16.04
N GLN A 37 -21.13 -43.45 -14.93
CA GLN A 37 -21.11 -44.87 -14.56
C GLN A 37 -21.89 -45.13 -13.27
N THR A 38 -22.84 -46.07 -13.31
CA THR A 38 -23.53 -46.61 -12.12
C THR A 38 -23.04 -48.03 -11.81
N PRO A 39 -22.54 -48.32 -10.59
CA PRO A 39 -22.22 -47.37 -9.53
C PRO A 39 -20.93 -46.58 -9.85
N PRO A 40 -20.77 -45.34 -9.36
CA PRO A 40 -19.52 -44.62 -9.52
C PRO A 40 -18.41 -45.39 -8.81
N ALA A 41 -17.44 -45.91 -9.56
CA ALA A 41 -16.35 -46.74 -9.03
C ALA A 41 -15.40 -45.97 -8.09
N VAL A 42 -15.52 -44.64 -8.02
CA VAL A 42 -14.72 -43.75 -7.17
C VAL A 42 -15.64 -42.86 -6.37
N GLY A 43 -15.55 -42.94 -5.04
CA GLY A 43 -16.22 -42.03 -4.12
C GLY A 43 -15.64 -40.61 -4.23
N LEU A 44 -16.13 -39.85 -5.22
CA LEU A 44 -15.86 -38.42 -5.38
C LEU A 44 -16.70 -37.66 -4.33
N ASP A 45 -16.34 -37.81 -3.06
CA ASP A 45 -16.98 -37.17 -1.92
C ASP A 45 -16.19 -35.94 -1.42
N ALA A 46 -16.75 -35.18 -0.49
CA ALA A 46 -16.10 -33.98 0.04
C ALA A 46 -14.71 -34.29 0.66
N PRO A 47 -14.50 -35.41 1.38
CA PRO A 47 -13.17 -35.84 1.83
C PRO A 47 -12.17 -36.08 0.69
N TRP A 48 -12.59 -36.68 -0.43
CA TRP A 48 -11.73 -36.82 -1.60
C TRP A 48 -11.35 -35.46 -2.18
N PHE A 49 -12.34 -34.57 -2.36
CA PHE A 49 -12.10 -33.22 -2.88
C PHE A 49 -11.13 -32.45 -2.00
N GLY A 50 -11.36 -32.45 -0.68
CA GLY A 50 -10.48 -31.80 0.31
C GLY A 50 -9.02 -32.30 0.24
N ARG A 51 -8.81 -33.62 0.14
CA ARG A 51 -7.45 -34.19 -0.01
C ARG A 51 -6.80 -33.78 -1.34
N PHE A 52 -7.56 -33.72 -2.41
CA PHE A 52 -7.06 -33.31 -3.71
C PHE A 52 -6.68 -31.82 -3.71
N THR A 53 -7.54 -30.96 -3.16
CA THR A 53 -7.28 -29.52 -3.06
C THR A 53 -6.11 -29.21 -2.13
N ASP A 54 -5.92 -29.96 -1.05
CA ASP A 54 -4.74 -29.85 -0.18
C ASP A 54 -3.44 -30.19 -0.92
N MET A 55 -3.44 -31.28 -1.69
CA MET A 55 -2.30 -31.65 -2.54
C MET A 55 -2.03 -30.56 -3.58
N LEU A 56 -3.07 -30.08 -4.25
CA LEU A 56 -2.99 -29.02 -5.24
C LEU A 56 -2.41 -27.74 -4.66
N LEU A 57 -2.88 -27.32 -3.48
CA LEU A 57 -2.35 -26.15 -2.77
C LEU A 57 -0.85 -26.29 -2.49
N ARG A 58 -0.40 -27.45 -2.00
CA ARG A 58 1.03 -27.69 -1.76
C ARG A 58 1.86 -27.57 -3.04
N VAL A 59 1.35 -28.06 -4.17
CA VAL A 59 2.02 -27.92 -5.47
C VAL A 59 2.06 -26.46 -5.90
N LEU A 60 0.96 -25.72 -5.75
CA LEU A 60 0.89 -24.30 -6.10
C LEU A 60 1.86 -23.46 -5.27
N VAL A 61 1.88 -23.65 -3.95
CA VAL A 61 2.80 -22.95 -3.03
C VAL A 61 4.25 -23.28 -3.36
N ALA A 62 4.59 -24.55 -3.61
CA ALA A 62 5.96 -24.96 -3.92
C ALA A 62 6.51 -24.36 -5.22
N ASN A 63 5.62 -23.93 -6.13
CA ASN A 63 6.00 -23.42 -7.46
C ASN A 63 5.57 -21.96 -7.68
N GLU A 64 5.10 -21.23 -6.67
CA GLU A 64 4.42 -19.94 -6.83
C GLU A 64 5.17 -18.90 -7.67
N ARG A 65 6.52 -18.94 -7.66
CA ARG A 65 7.39 -18.00 -8.37
C ARG A 65 7.57 -18.30 -9.85
N THR A 66 7.28 -19.52 -10.27
CA THR A 66 7.51 -19.98 -11.65
C THR A 66 6.21 -20.20 -12.41
N LEU A 67 5.08 -20.32 -11.70
CA LEU A 67 3.77 -20.57 -12.30
C LEU A 67 3.31 -19.40 -13.16
N GLN A 68 2.79 -19.71 -14.34
CA GLN A 68 2.17 -18.74 -15.23
C GLN A 68 0.64 -18.83 -15.12
N LEU A 69 0.00 -17.70 -14.81
CA LEU A 69 -1.45 -17.63 -14.67
C LEU A 69 -2.16 -18.12 -15.94
N ALA A 70 -1.68 -17.72 -17.11
CA ALA A 70 -2.27 -18.09 -18.40
C ALA A 70 -2.28 -19.60 -18.68
N ARG A 71 -1.44 -20.39 -17.98
CA ARG A 71 -1.39 -21.85 -18.17
C ARG A 71 -2.25 -22.59 -17.15
N VAL A 72 -2.26 -22.14 -15.90
CA VAL A 72 -2.91 -22.85 -14.79
C VAL A 72 -4.31 -22.34 -14.52
N GLY A 73 -4.58 -21.06 -14.75
CA GLY A 73 -5.85 -20.40 -14.39
C GLY A 73 -7.05 -21.08 -15.02
N ASP A 74 -7.04 -21.26 -16.34
CA ASP A 74 -8.16 -21.87 -17.08
C ASP A 74 -8.36 -23.35 -16.72
N ALA A 75 -7.27 -24.12 -16.59
CA ALA A 75 -7.35 -25.53 -16.20
C ALA A 75 -7.87 -25.70 -14.76
N LEU A 76 -7.44 -24.83 -13.84
CA LEU A 76 -7.94 -24.79 -12.47
C LEU A 76 -9.42 -24.40 -12.43
N ALA A 77 -9.80 -23.36 -13.17
CA ALA A 77 -11.17 -22.92 -13.28
C ALA A 77 -12.09 -23.99 -13.87
N HIS A 78 -11.63 -24.69 -14.91
CA HIS A 78 -12.35 -25.80 -15.50
C HIS A 78 -12.54 -26.95 -14.51
N PHE A 79 -11.46 -27.38 -13.84
CA PHE A 79 -11.52 -28.45 -12.85
C PHE A 79 -12.45 -28.11 -11.67
N LEU A 80 -12.30 -26.92 -11.09
CA LEU A 80 -13.12 -26.46 -9.98
C LEU A 80 -14.59 -26.26 -10.38
N GLY A 81 -14.85 -25.82 -11.61
CA GLY A 81 -16.20 -25.72 -12.15
C GLY A 81 -16.95 -27.05 -12.24
N LEU A 82 -16.24 -28.20 -12.28
CA LEU A 82 -16.89 -29.50 -12.21
C LEU A 82 -17.48 -29.79 -10.83
N PHE A 83 -16.87 -29.22 -9.79
CA PHE A 83 -17.28 -29.34 -8.40
C PHE A 83 -18.03 -28.10 -7.92
N ASP A 84 -18.54 -27.28 -8.85
CA ASP A 84 -19.35 -26.12 -8.49
C ASP A 84 -20.52 -26.61 -7.61
N PRO A 85 -20.62 -26.13 -6.34
CA PRO A 85 -21.64 -26.60 -5.40
C PRO A 85 -23.07 -26.38 -5.90
N ASP A 86 -23.26 -25.55 -6.93
CA ASP A 86 -24.57 -25.34 -7.58
C ASP A 86 -25.04 -26.61 -8.32
N MET A 87 -24.10 -27.49 -8.69
CA MET A 87 -24.35 -28.79 -9.32
C MET A 87 -24.45 -29.94 -8.31
N ASP A 88 -23.68 -29.91 -7.22
CA ASP A 88 -23.69 -30.92 -6.14
C ASP A 88 -24.09 -30.25 -4.81
N ARG A 89 -25.38 -30.30 -4.48
CA ARG A 89 -26.05 -29.61 -3.34
C ARG A 89 -25.67 -30.12 -1.95
N SER A 90 -24.44 -30.55 -1.73
CA SER A 90 -23.96 -31.05 -0.45
C SER A 90 -23.19 -29.97 0.31
N PRO A 91 -23.68 -29.50 1.48
CA PRO A 91 -22.99 -28.48 2.28
C PRO A 91 -21.51 -28.73 2.58
N PRO A 92 -21.01 -29.98 2.81
CA PRO A 92 -19.58 -30.20 3.04
C PRO A 92 -18.70 -29.87 1.83
N PHE A 93 -19.23 -29.86 0.61
CA PHE A 93 -18.47 -29.48 -0.58
C PHE A 93 -18.32 -27.96 -0.70
N GLU A 94 -19.37 -27.20 -0.38
CA GLU A 94 -19.31 -25.74 -0.42
C GLU A 94 -18.28 -25.20 0.58
N GLU A 95 -18.25 -25.75 1.80
CA GLU A 95 -17.25 -25.39 2.81
C GLU A 95 -15.83 -25.75 2.36
N ALA A 96 -15.63 -26.95 1.81
CA ALA A 96 -14.32 -27.37 1.30
C ALA A 96 -13.84 -26.50 0.13
N TYR A 97 -14.76 -26.11 -0.77
CA TYR A 97 -14.48 -25.23 -1.90
C TYR A 97 -14.05 -23.83 -1.45
N PHE A 98 -14.82 -23.22 -0.54
CA PHE A 98 -14.50 -21.91 0.00
C PHE A 98 -13.21 -21.94 0.83
N HIS A 99 -13.01 -22.97 1.64
CA HIS A 99 -11.78 -23.17 2.42
C HIS A 99 -10.57 -23.25 1.50
N PHE A 100 -10.64 -24.02 0.40
CA PHE A 100 -9.56 -24.10 -0.58
C PHE A 100 -9.25 -22.74 -1.21
N LEU A 101 -10.26 -22.00 -1.70
CA LEU A 101 -10.02 -20.68 -2.31
C LEU A 101 -9.47 -19.65 -1.31
N SER A 102 -9.91 -19.73 -0.06
CA SER A 102 -9.36 -18.92 1.04
C SER A 102 -7.87 -19.23 1.25
N GLN A 103 -7.52 -20.52 1.37
CA GLN A 103 -6.13 -20.93 1.51
C GLN A 103 -5.28 -20.62 0.28
N LEU A 104 -5.85 -20.72 -0.93
CA LEU A 104 -5.18 -20.35 -2.17
C LEU A 104 -4.75 -18.88 -2.13
N CYS A 105 -5.67 -17.98 -1.77
CA CYS A 105 -5.37 -16.55 -1.63
C CYS A 105 -4.36 -16.26 -0.52
N ALA A 106 -4.44 -16.97 0.62
CA ALA A 106 -3.59 -16.73 1.78
C ALA A 106 -2.17 -17.33 1.64
N CYS A 107 -2.01 -18.47 0.97
CA CYS A 107 -0.74 -19.19 0.92
C CYS A 107 0.06 -18.94 -0.36
N VAL A 108 -0.59 -18.59 -1.47
CA VAL A 108 0.08 -18.33 -2.76
C VAL A 108 0.14 -16.81 -2.97
N THR A 109 1.15 -16.19 -2.36
CA THR A 109 1.18 -14.74 -2.15
C THR A 109 2.05 -14.00 -3.17
N HIS A 110 2.97 -14.70 -3.83
CA HIS A 110 3.85 -14.10 -4.84
C HIS A 110 3.03 -13.43 -5.95
N GLU A 111 3.22 -12.12 -6.14
CA GLU A 111 2.46 -11.30 -7.13
C GLU A 111 0.93 -11.46 -7.03
N ALA A 112 0.42 -11.70 -5.83
CA ALA A 112 -1.00 -12.01 -5.57
C ALA A 112 -1.56 -13.15 -6.45
N LEU A 113 -0.71 -14.12 -6.84
CA LEU A 113 -1.08 -15.21 -7.75
C LEU A 113 -2.28 -16.01 -7.25
N GLY A 114 -2.40 -16.27 -5.95
CA GLY A 114 -3.55 -16.95 -5.36
C GLY A 114 -4.86 -16.21 -5.62
N SER A 115 -4.90 -14.90 -5.36
CA SER A 115 -6.07 -14.05 -5.65
C SER A 115 -6.38 -13.98 -7.13
N ARG A 116 -5.36 -13.94 -7.99
CA ARG A 116 -5.53 -13.94 -9.46
C ARG A 116 -6.12 -15.24 -9.99
N LEU A 117 -5.66 -16.38 -9.47
CA LEU A 117 -6.22 -17.69 -9.76
C LEU A 117 -7.68 -17.76 -9.29
N ALA A 118 -7.97 -17.33 -8.06
CA ALA A 118 -9.33 -17.31 -7.52
C ALA A 118 -10.28 -16.40 -8.32
N LEU A 119 -9.83 -15.22 -8.76
CA LEU A 119 -10.59 -14.33 -9.65
C LEU A 119 -10.84 -14.95 -11.03
N THR A 120 -9.88 -15.72 -11.57
CA THR A 120 -10.04 -16.45 -12.83
C THR A 120 -11.11 -17.54 -12.70
N VAL A 121 -11.11 -18.27 -11.59
CA VAL A 121 -12.13 -19.26 -11.24
C VAL A 121 -13.51 -18.59 -11.10
N LEU A 122 -13.57 -17.45 -10.40
CA LEU A 122 -14.81 -16.68 -10.22
C LEU A 122 -15.40 -16.23 -11.56
N ARG A 123 -14.55 -15.73 -12.47
CA ARG A 123 -14.95 -15.33 -13.82
C ARG A 123 -15.47 -16.51 -14.63
N ALA A 124 -14.76 -17.64 -14.61
CA ALA A 124 -15.19 -18.83 -15.34
C ALA A 124 -16.55 -19.34 -14.84
N ALA A 125 -16.76 -19.41 -13.52
CA ALA A 125 -18.04 -19.79 -12.91
C ALA A 125 -19.18 -18.82 -13.26
N ALA A 126 -18.88 -17.52 -13.38
CA ALA A 126 -19.86 -16.54 -13.83
C ALA A 126 -20.26 -16.77 -15.31
N THR A 127 -19.30 -17.08 -16.19
CA THR A 127 -19.55 -17.32 -17.62
C THR A 127 -20.14 -18.69 -17.97
N ALA A 128 -19.94 -19.70 -17.11
CA ALA A 128 -20.40 -21.06 -17.38
C ALA A 128 -21.92 -21.26 -17.22
N GLY A 129 -22.65 -20.25 -16.72
CA GLY A 129 -23.99 -20.41 -16.17
C GLY A 129 -25.07 -19.48 -16.73
N ASP A 130 -25.18 -19.36 -18.05
CA ASP A 130 -26.46 -19.02 -18.70
C ASP A 130 -27.25 -20.32 -18.88
N ALA A 131 -27.79 -20.83 -17.78
CA ALA A 131 -28.53 -22.08 -17.76
C ALA A 131 -30.02 -21.80 -17.53
N ASP A 132 -30.78 -21.79 -18.62
CA ASP A 132 -32.23 -21.89 -18.59
C ASP A 132 -32.64 -23.06 -17.67
N GLY A 133 -33.44 -22.77 -16.64
CA GLY A 133 -34.07 -23.78 -15.78
C GLY A 133 -33.49 -23.97 -14.37
N TRP A 134 -32.60 -23.07 -13.91
CA TRP A 134 -32.20 -23.07 -12.49
C TRP A 134 -33.34 -22.56 -11.60
N SER A 135 -33.52 -23.20 -10.43
CA SER A 135 -34.45 -22.70 -9.41
C SER A 135 -33.90 -21.44 -8.75
N ASP A 136 -34.78 -20.52 -8.36
CA ASP A 136 -34.42 -19.26 -7.69
C ASP A 136 -33.49 -19.45 -6.48
N ASP A 137 -33.70 -20.51 -5.68
CA ASP A 137 -32.83 -20.82 -4.52
C ASP A 137 -31.36 -21.08 -4.90
N VAL A 138 -31.12 -21.68 -6.07
CA VAL A 138 -29.76 -21.97 -6.56
C VAL A 138 -29.10 -20.69 -7.07
N LEU A 139 -29.87 -19.84 -7.74
CA LEU A 139 -29.39 -18.53 -8.20
C LEU A 139 -29.01 -17.63 -7.01
N LEU A 140 -29.83 -17.61 -5.95
CA LEU A 140 -29.54 -16.86 -4.72
C LEU A 140 -28.28 -17.40 -4.00
N ALA A 141 -28.12 -18.72 -3.91
CA ALA A 141 -26.92 -19.33 -3.32
C ALA A 141 -25.66 -18.98 -4.11
N ARG A 142 -25.73 -19.03 -5.44
CA ARG A 142 -24.65 -18.63 -6.36
C ARG A 142 -24.23 -17.19 -6.14
N ASP A 143 -25.20 -16.27 -6.09
CA ASP A 143 -24.94 -14.84 -5.92
C ASP A 143 -24.31 -14.55 -4.54
N ARG A 144 -24.78 -15.19 -3.46
CA ARG A 144 -24.13 -15.09 -2.13
C ARG A 144 -22.68 -15.56 -2.16
N ARG A 145 -22.42 -16.69 -2.83
CA ARG A 145 -21.05 -17.23 -2.96
C ARG A 145 -20.17 -16.29 -3.75
N HIS A 146 -20.68 -15.74 -4.85
CA HIS A 146 -19.97 -14.78 -5.68
C HIS A 146 -19.54 -13.55 -4.86
N LEU A 147 -20.45 -12.97 -4.07
CA LEU A 147 -20.14 -11.83 -3.20
C LEU A 147 -19.06 -12.15 -2.16
N ARG A 148 -19.16 -13.32 -1.49
CA ARG A 148 -18.15 -13.76 -0.50
C ARG A 148 -16.77 -13.96 -1.13
N LEU A 149 -16.72 -14.55 -2.32
CA LEU A 149 -15.45 -14.80 -3.02
C LEU A 149 -14.85 -13.53 -3.61
N ALA A 150 -15.67 -12.64 -4.19
CA ALA A 150 -15.24 -11.33 -4.68
C ALA A 150 -14.58 -10.53 -3.56
N ARG A 151 -15.23 -10.50 -2.39
CA ARG A 151 -14.72 -9.88 -1.17
C ARG A 151 -13.36 -10.45 -0.75
N LEU A 152 -13.26 -11.78 -0.63
CA LEU A 152 -12.03 -12.46 -0.24
C LEU A 152 -10.88 -12.17 -1.22
N CYS A 153 -11.15 -12.23 -2.53
CA CYS A 153 -10.15 -11.95 -3.55
C CYS A 153 -9.68 -10.49 -3.49
N ALA A 154 -10.59 -9.54 -3.27
CA ALA A 154 -10.26 -8.13 -3.15
C ALA A 154 -9.32 -7.86 -1.97
N LEU A 155 -9.65 -8.37 -0.77
CA LEU A 155 -8.84 -8.21 0.44
C LEU A 155 -7.41 -8.73 0.24
N HIS A 156 -7.25 -9.96 -0.27
CA HIS A 156 -5.94 -10.54 -0.49
C HIS A 156 -5.17 -9.87 -1.64
N THR A 157 -5.87 -9.36 -2.65
CA THR A 157 -5.22 -8.55 -3.69
C THR A 157 -4.64 -7.28 -3.08
N VAL A 158 -5.38 -6.57 -2.25
CA VAL A 158 -4.88 -5.36 -1.56
C VAL A 158 -3.67 -5.70 -0.70
N GLN A 159 -3.68 -6.81 0.03
CA GLN A 159 -2.58 -7.22 0.92
C GLN A 159 -1.31 -7.62 0.17
N HIS A 160 -1.41 -8.34 -0.95
CA HIS A 160 -0.27 -8.98 -1.60
C HIS A 160 0.22 -8.28 -2.87
N LEU A 161 -0.63 -7.47 -3.51
CA LEU A 161 -0.28 -6.69 -4.69
C LEU A 161 0.40 -5.39 -4.27
N THR A 162 1.73 -5.36 -4.33
CA THR A 162 2.56 -4.21 -3.93
C THR A 162 3.49 -3.79 -5.07
N PRO A 163 4.07 -2.57 -5.04
CA PRO A 163 5.04 -2.15 -6.04
C PRO A 163 6.23 -3.11 -6.19
N ALA A 164 6.65 -3.75 -5.09
CA ALA A 164 7.74 -4.74 -5.09
C ALA A 164 7.33 -6.09 -5.72
N ASN A 165 6.04 -6.42 -5.70
CA ASN A 165 5.47 -7.66 -6.22
C ASN A 165 4.53 -7.38 -7.40
N ARG A 166 4.97 -6.53 -8.34
CA ARG A 166 4.20 -6.19 -9.53
C ARG A 166 4.17 -7.39 -10.49
N PRO A 167 2.98 -7.88 -10.90
CA PRO A 167 2.89 -9.00 -11.82
C PRO A 167 3.42 -8.63 -13.20
N ALA A 168 4.15 -9.56 -13.82
CA ALA A 168 4.58 -9.41 -15.21
C ALA A 168 3.37 -9.45 -16.17
N ASP A 169 2.36 -10.27 -15.85
CA ASP A 169 1.13 -10.39 -16.61
C ASP A 169 0.08 -9.41 -16.06
N ARG A 170 -0.16 -8.32 -16.81
CA ARG A 170 -1.12 -7.27 -16.47
C ARG A 170 -2.57 -7.69 -16.75
N HIS A 171 -3.16 -8.43 -15.82
CA HIS A 171 -4.50 -8.98 -15.98
C HIS A 171 -5.38 -8.79 -14.75
N VAL A 172 -4.83 -8.29 -13.64
CA VAL A 172 -5.55 -8.21 -12.36
C VAL A 172 -6.62 -7.13 -12.43
N ALA A 173 -6.33 -5.96 -13.01
CA ALA A 173 -7.30 -4.89 -13.14
C ALA A 173 -8.51 -5.32 -13.99
N ALA A 174 -8.28 -6.06 -15.08
CA ALA A 174 -9.36 -6.56 -15.93
C ALA A 174 -10.26 -7.59 -15.21
N LEU A 175 -9.66 -8.50 -14.43
CA LEU A 175 -10.42 -9.47 -13.63
C LEU A 175 -11.24 -8.81 -12.51
N LEU A 176 -10.68 -7.79 -11.86
CA LEU A 176 -11.37 -7.03 -10.82
C LEU A 176 -12.47 -6.14 -11.40
N GLN A 177 -12.26 -5.54 -12.57
CA GLN A 177 -13.29 -4.77 -13.28
C GLN A 177 -14.51 -5.65 -13.59
N TYR A 178 -14.28 -6.86 -14.14
CA TYR A 178 -15.34 -7.83 -14.39
C TYR A 178 -16.06 -8.23 -13.09
N THR A 179 -15.29 -8.48 -12.03
CA THR A 179 -15.85 -8.82 -10.71
C THR A 179 -16.71 -7.68 -10.16
N LEU A 180 -16.28 -6.43 -10.27
CA LEU A 180 -17.05 -5.26 -9.82
C LEU A 180 -18.36 -5.12 -10.59
N GLU A 181 -18.34 -5.25 -11.91
CA GLU A 181 -19.55 -5.23 -12.75
C GLU A 181 -20.53 -6.33 -12.37
N ARG A 182 -20.03 -7.53 -12.05
CA ARG A 182 -20.87 -8.63 -11.59
C ARG A 182 -21.45 -8.38 -10.20
N VAL A 183 -20.66 -7.85 -9.27
CA VAL A 183 -21.11 -7.45 -7.93
C VAL A 183 -22.22 -6.39 -8.04
N ASP A 184 -22.03 -5.37 -8.87
CA ASP A 184 -23.05 -4.34 -9.10
C ASP A 184 -24.34 -4.93 -9.70
N ALA A 185 -24.24 -5.85 -10.66
CA ALA A 185 -25.40 -6.55 -11.22
C ALA A 185 -26.15 -7.38 -10.16
N VAL A 186 -25.43 -8.08 -9.28
CA VAL A 186 -26.02 -8.85 -8.18
C VAL A 186 -26.77 -7.93 -7.21
N PHE A 187 -26.16 -6.80 -6.81
CA PHE A 187 -26.83 -5.83 -5.92
C PHE A 187 -28.04 -5.17 -6.58
N GLN A 188 -27.95 -4.84 -7.87
CA GLN A 188 -29.08 -4.27 -8.61
C GLN A 188 -30.25 -5.29 -8.69
N ASN A 189 -29.96 -6.56 -8.96
CA ASN A 189 -30.97 -7.62 -8.97
C ASN A 189 -31.59 -7.81 -7.57
N ASN A 190 -30.76 -7.83 -6.53
CA ASN A 190 -31.22 -7.93 -5.14
C ASN A 190 -32.17 -6.78 -4.76
N ALA A 191 -31.81 -5.54 -5.11
CA ALA A 191 -32.64 -4.37 -4.88
C ALA A 191 -33.97 -4.43 -5.64
N ASN A 192 -33.94 -4.81 -6.92
CA ASN A 192 -35.14 -4.93 -7.76
C ASN A 192 -36.11 -6.01 -7.25
N GLN A 193 -35.61 -7.04 -6.58
CA GLN A 193 -36.41 -8.16 -6.07
C GLN A 193 -36.79 -8.00 -4.58
N GLY A 194 -36.58 -6.82 -3.99
CA GLY A 194 -36.97 -6.54 -2.60
C GLY A 194 -36.06 -7.16 -1.55
N ASN A 195 -34.75 -7.21 -1.82
CA ASN A 195 -33.70 -7.75 -0.95
C ASN A 195 -33.86 -9.26 -0.65
N LEU A 196 -34.02 -10.08 -1.70
CA LEU A 196 -34.13 -11.54 -1.56
C LEU A 196 -32.90 -12.18 -0.89
N LEU A 197 -31.71 -11.60 -1.12
CA LEU A 197 -30.48 -12.08 -0.50
C LEU A 197 -30.41 -11.75 1.00
N GLN A 198 -31.31 -10.91 1.52
CA GLN A 198 -31.36 -10.44 2.90
C GLN A 198 -30.03 -9.82 3.35
N LEU A 199 -29.43 -9.02 2.46
CA LEU A 199 -28.18 -8.33 2.75
C LEU A 199 -28.46 -7.03 3.49
N GLU A 200 -27.57 -6.69 4.41
CA GLU A 200 -27.54 -5.38 5.03
C GLU A 200 -26.88 -4.37 4.07
N GLU A 201 -27.34 -3.12 4.07
CA GLU A 201 -26.76 -2.04 3.26
C GLU A 201 -25.27 -1.83 3.59
N SER A 202 -24.89 -2.02 4.86
CA SER A 202 -23.50 -1.98 5.34
C SER A 202 -22.60 -2.99 4.61
N TYR A 203 -23.12 -4.20 4.36
CA TYR A 203 -22.40 -5.27 3.67
C TYR A 203 -22.24 -4.98 2.17
N GLU A 204 -23.28 -4.42 1.54
CA GLU A 204 -23.21 -4.02 0.12
C GLU A 204 -22.15 -2.92 -0.09
N VAL A 205 -22.17 -1.90 0.78
CA VAL A 205 -21.16 -0.82 0.78
C VAL A 205 -19.76 -1.38 1.04
N GLN A 206 -19.62 -2.30 1.99
CA GLN A 206 -18.34 -2.94 2.31
C GLN A 206 -17.75 -3.69 1.11
N VAL A 207 -18.52 -4.60 0.49
CA VAL A 207 -18.04 -5.41 -0.63
C VAL A 207 -17.68 -4.51 -1.82
N ARG A 208 -18.52 -3.53 -2.16
CA ARG A 208 -18.23 -2.58 -3.24
C ARG A 208 -16.95 -1.79 -2.95
N THR A 209 -16.78 -1.31 -1.71
CA THR A 209 -15.58 -0.57 -1.29
C THR A 209 -14.32 -1.43 -1.41
N GLU A 210 -14.33 -2.65 -0.87
CA GLU A 210 -13.18 -3.55 -0.88
C GLU A 210 -12.76 -3.90 -2.32
N VAL A 211 -13.71 -4.23 -3.20
CA VAL A 211 -13.44 -4.53 -4.62
C VAL A 211 -12.92 -3.29 -5.36
N THR A 212 -13.51 -2.12 -5.13
CA THR A 212 -13.06 -0.86 -5.76
C THR A 212 -11.65 -0.48 -5.33
N VAL A 213 -11.30 -0.64 -4.05
CA VAL A 213 -9.92 -0.40 -3.56
C VAL A 213 -8.93 -1.36 -4.21
N ALA A 214 -9.27 -2.65 -4.30
CA ALA A 214 -8.43 -3.63 -4.98
C ALA A 214 -8.22 -3.27 -6.45
N LEU A 215 -9.29 -2.83 -7.13
CA LEU A 215 -9.23 -2.41 -8.54
C LEU A 215 -8.39 -1.15 -8.74
N LEU A 216 -8.55 -0.13 -7.88
CA LEU A 216 -7.72 1.08 -7.92
C LEU A 216 -6.23 0.73 -7.73
N ARG A 217 -5.91 -0.18 -6.81
CA ARG A 217 -4.55 -0.67 -6.61
C ARG A 217 -4.01 -1.40 -7.83
N ALA A 218 -4.82 -2.27 -8.44
CA ALA A 218 -4.44 -2.98 -9.66
C ALA A 218 -4.23 -2.00 -10.82
N LEU A 219 -5.12 -1.00 -11.01
CA LEU A 219 -4.95 0.04 -12.04
C LEU A 219 -3.68 0.85 -11.81
N ARG A 220 -3.40 1.26 -10.57
CA ARG A 220 -2.17 1.98 -10.19
C ARG A 220 -0.92 1.20 -10.59
N LEU A 221 -0.91 -0.09 -10.31
CA LEU A 221 0.26 -0.95 -10.56
C LEU A 221 0.31 -1.49 -11.99
N GLU A 222 -0.78 -1.56 -12.74
CA GLU A 222 -0.78 -2.10 -14.11
C GLU A 222 -0.79 -1.02 -15.19
N ALA A 223 -1.13 0.24 -14.86
CA ALA A 223 -1.22 1.33 -15.83
C ALA A 223 0.09 1.57 -16.59
N ASP A 224 -0.06 1.80 -17.89
CA ASP A 224 1.01 2.14 -18.83
C ASP A 224 1.30 3.63 -18.92
N SER A 225 0.34 4.45 -18.54
CA SER A 225 0.43 5.90 -18.64
C SER A 225 -0.43 6.57 -17.57
N PRO A 226 -0.10 7.83 -17.21
CA PRO A 226 -0.91 8.64 -16.30
C PRO A 226 -2.36 8.75 -16.75
N ASP A 227 -2.60 8.95 -18.05
CA ASP A 227 -3.93 9.08 -18.61
C ASP A 227 -4.78 7.82 -18.45
N THR A 228 -4.15 6.64 -18.50
CA THR A 228 -4.85 5.36 -18.34
C THR A 228 -5.31 5.20 -16.89
N PHE A 229 -4.42 5.49 -15.94
CA PHE A 229 -4.77 5.47 -14.53
C PHE A 229 -5.82 6.53 -14.18
N LEU A 230 -5.63 7.80 -14.59
CA LEU A 230 -6.55 8.89 -14.26
C LEU A 230 -7.94 8.67 -14.85
N ARG A 231 -8.05 8.16 -16.08
CA ARG A 231 -9.35 7.79 -16.67
C ARG A 231 -10.04 6.65 -15.92
N GLY A 232 -9.29 5.62 -15.52
CA GLY A 232 -9.83 4.52 -14.72
C GLY A 232 -10.27 4.99 -13.32
N ALA A 233 -9.44 5.79 -12.66
CA ALA A 233 -9.71 6.33 -11.33
C ALA A 233 -10.92 7.27 -11.31
N THR A 234 -11.05 8.16 -12.29
CA THR A 234 -12.22 9.05 -12.42
C THR A 234 -13.50 8.28 -12.70
N ALA A 235 -13.47 7.31 -13.61
CA ALA A 235 -14.63 6.45 -13.88
C ALA A 235 -15.08 5.65 -12.64
N LEU A 236 -14.15 5.27 -11.76
CA LEU A 236 -14.47 4.61 -10.50
C LEU A 236 -15.00 5.58 -9.43
N ALA A 237 -14.42 6.78 -9.34
CA ALA A 237 -14.89 7.82 -8.45
C ALA A 237 -16.32 8.29 -8.79
N ASP A 238 -16.69 8.28 -10.07
CA ASP A 238 -18.07 8.60 -10.51
C ASP A 238 -19.08 7.50 -10.17
N ARG A 239 -18.63 6.23 -10.06
CA ARG A 239 -19.48 5.06 -9.83
C ARG A 239 -19.68 4.72 -8.36
N CYS A 240 -18.68 4.99 -7.51
CA CYS A 240 -18.68 4.61 -6.11
C CYS A 240 -18.74 5.83 -5.21
N PRO A 241 -19.50 5.79 -4.10
CA PRO A 241 -19.43 6.86 -3.10
C PRO A 241 -18.00 6.95 -2.57
N SER A 242 -17.50 8.17 -2.41
CA SER A 242 -16.16 8.38 -1.86
C SER A 242 -16.16 8.00 -0.38
N THR A 243 -15.22 7.10 -0.04
CA THR A 243 -14.99 6.56 1.31
C THR A 243 -13.52 6.72 1.65
N VAL A 244 -13.17 6.69 2.95
CA VAL A 244 -11.77 6.83 3.41
C VAL A 244 -10.80 5.86 2.69
N PRO A 245 -11.10 4.55 2.56
CA PRO A 245 -10.21 3.63 1.85
C PRO A 245 -10.01 3.97 0.37
N ILE A 246 -11.07 4.43 -0.31
CA ILE A 246 -11.01 4.82 -1.73
C ILE A 246 -10.15 6.07 -1.89
N GLU A 247 -10.36 7.11 -1.07
CA GLU A 247 -9.55 8.33 -1.13
C GLU A 247 -8.08 8.06 -0.79
N CYS A 248 -7.78 7.20 0.19
CA CYS A 248 -6.42 6.77 0.49
C CYS A 248 -5.73 6.15 -0.74
N GLU A 249 -6.40 5.24 -1.45
CA GLU A 249 -5.82 4.60 -2.63
C GLU A 249 -5.70 5.57 -3.82
N LEU A 250 -6.63 6.54 -3.96
CA LEU A 250 -6.53 7.60 -4.95
C LEU A 250 -5.33 8.52 -4.67
N ILE A 251 -5.10 8.90 -3.41
CA ILE A 251 -3.92 9.69 -3.00
C ILE A 251 -2.64 8.91 -3.31
N ALA A 252 -2.59 7.63 -2.96
CA ALA A 252 -1.44 6.78 -3.26
C ALA A 252 -1.19 6.69 -4.77
N GLY A 253 -2.24 6.52 -5.58
CA GLY A 253 -2.12 6.52 -7.04
C GLY A 253 -1.64 7.83 -7.62
N LYS A 254 -2.20 8.97 -7.19
CA LYS A 254 -1.76 10.30 -7.64
C LYS A 254 -0.30 10.59 -7.24
N ALA A 255 0.15 10.13 -6.08
CA ALA A 255 1.55 10.25 -5.66
C ALA A 255 2.48 9.37 -6.51
N ASP A 256 2.11 8.11 -6.75
CA ASP A 256 2.87 7.20 -7.61
C ASP A 256 2.99 7.73 -9.04
N LEU A 257 1.98 8.44 -9.56
CA LEU A 257 2.07 9.10 -10.87
C LEU A 257 3.23 10.11 -10.94
N LEU A 258 3.44 10.87 -9.87
CA LEU A 258 4.50 11.88 -9.80
C LEU A 258 5.89 11.24 -9.75
N GLU A 259 6.01 10.04 -9.17
CA GLU A 259 7.26 9.31 -9.04
C GLU A 259 7.57 8.45 -10.29
N ALA A 260 6.56 7.80 -10.85
CA ALA A 260 6.74 6.81 -11.92
C ALA A 260 6.81 7.42 -13.33
N PHE A 261 6.28 8.62 -13.54
CA PHE A 261 6.20 9.24 -14.87
C PHE A 261 6.79 10.65 -14.90
N GLU A 262 7.50 10.94 -15.99
CA GLU A 262 7.96 12.31 -16.28
C GLU A 262 6.80 13.16 -16.80
N LEU A 263 6.12 13.84 -15.87
CA LEU A 263 5.00 14.72 -16.18
C LEU A 263 5.47 16.13 -16.58
N GLU A 264 4.70 16.85 -17.39
CA GLU A 264 4.93 18.27 -17.64
C GLU A 264 4.70 19.11 -16.38
N ALA A 265 5.34 20.28 -16.28
CA ALA A 265 5.30 21.12 -15.08
C ALA A 265 3.88 21.57 -14.68
N ASP A 266 3.03 21.84 -15.67
CA ASP A 266 1.63 22.24 -15.47
C ASP A 266 0.79 21.07 -14.95
N VAL A 267 0.95 19.89 -15.56
CA VAL A 267 0.27 18.66 -15.12
C VAL A 267 0.68 18.28 -13.70
N ARG A 268 1.98 18.37 -13.36
CA ARG A 268 2.43 18.16 -11.97
C ARG A 268 1.76 19.10 -10.99
N GLN A 269 1.60 20.37 -11.34
CA GLN A 269 0.95 21.36 -10.47
C GLN A 269 -0.53 21.01 -10.23
N VAL A 270 -1.24 20.54 -11.26
CA VAL A 270 -2.61 20.07 -11.13
C VAL A 270 -2.67 18.87 -10.18
N VAL A 271 -1.79 17.88 -10.35
CA VAL A 271 -1.73 16.69 -9.48
C VAL A 271 -1.42 17.06 -8.03
N TYR A 272 -0.50 17.99 -7.76
CA TYR A 272 -0.24 18.48 -6.40
C TYR A 272 -1.46 19.16 -5.77
N THR A 273 -2.16 19.99 -6.54
CA THR A 273 -3.36 20.69 -6.08
C THR A 273 -4.49 19.70 -5.77
N ASP A 274 -4.61 18.66 -6.60
CA ASP A 274 -5.58 17.59 -6.45
C ASP A 274 -5.25 16.69 -5.24
N LEU A 275 -3.97 16.37 -5.00
CA LEU A 275 -3.53 15.66 -3.78
C LEU A 275 -3.94 16.41 -2.50
N VAL A 276 -3.71 17.72 -2.44
CA VAL A 276 -4.12 18.55 -1.30
C VAL A 276 -5.65 18.57 -1.16
N THR A 277 -6.38 18.56 -2.28
CA THR A 277 -7.85 18.57 -2.30
C THR A 277 -8.42 17.22 -1.82
N SER A 278 -7.90 16.10 -2.31
CA SER A 278 -8.20 14.75 -1.82
C SER A 278 -7.92 14.63 -0.33
N LEU A 279 -6.80 15.16 0.16
CA LEU A 279 -6.49 15.15 1.60
C LEU A 279 -7.53 15.93 2.42
N ARG A 280 -7.96 17.12 1.94
CA ARG A 280 -9.03 17.91 2.59
C ARG A 280 -10.36 17.17 2.58
N ASN A 281 -10.71 16.49 1.49
CA ASN A 281 -11.91 15.65 1.41
C ASN A 281 -11.83 14.51 2.43
N LEU A 282 -10.67 13.86 2.54
CA LEU A 282 -10.42 12.77 3.49
C LEU A 282 -10.63 13.23 4.95
N VAL A 283 -10.12 14.41 5.30
CA VAL A 283 -10.37 15.05 6.61
C VAL A 283 -11.86 15.35 6.83
N SER A 284 -12.62 15.65 5.77
CA SER A 284 -14.05 15.95 5.86
C SER A 284 -14.93 14.73 6.18
N TYR A 285 -14.46 13.51 5.90
CA TYR A 285 -15.13 12.24 6.24
C TYR A 285 -15.05 11.88 7.73
N ARG A 286 -14.34 12.66 8.54
CA ARG A 286 -14.35 12.48 10.00
C ARG A 286 -15.79 12.57 10.52
N PRO A 287 -16.22 11.67 11.43
CA PRO A 287 -17.45 11.88 12.17
C PRO A 287 -17.33 13.22 12.91
N LYS A 288 -18.04 14.23 12.40
CA LYS A 288 -18.19 15.51 13.08
C LYS A 288 -18.93 15.17 14.38
N THR A 289 -18.37 15.61 15.50
CA THR A 289 -19.11 15.60 16.76
C THR A 289 -20.45 16.25 16.49
N VAL A 290 -21.54 15.50 16.66
CA VAL A 290 -22.83 16.11 16.87
C VAL A 290 -22.67 16.81 18.22
N SER A 291 -22.31 18.10 18.21
CA SER A 291 -22.62 18.96 19.34
C SER A 291 -24.13 18.82 19.51
N SER A 292 -24.54 18.07 20.53
CA SER A 292 -25.93 17.82 20.87
C SER A 292 -26.67 19.15 20.97
N ALA A 293 -27.27 19.55 19.87
CA ALA A 293 -28.35 20.51 19.83
C ALA A 293 -29.62 19.78 20.28
N ALA A 294 -29.73 19.53 21.59
CA ALA A 294 -30.98 19.30 22.30
C ALA A 294 -30.73 19.18 23.82
N GLY A 295 -31.15 20.19 24.58
CA GLY A 295 -31.65 19.99 25.95
C GLY A 295 -30.75 20.39 27.13
N SER A 296 -30.85 21.65 27.54
CA SER A 296 -31.06 22.09 28.93
C SER A 296 -30.22 21.46 30.05
N GLY A 297 -29.26 22.24 30.57
CA GLY A 297 -28.76 22.08 31.93
C GLY A 297 -27.51 22.92 32.18
N TYR A 298 -27.65 24.02 32.91
CA TYR A 298 -26.53 24.82 33.42
C TYR A 298 -25.48 23.94 34.12
N SER A 299 -24.24 23.94 33.61
CA SER A 299 -23.06 23.77 34.45
C SER A 299 -21.95 24.68 33.92
N ASP A 300 -21.80 25.78 34.63
CA ASP A 300 -20.78 26.80 34.48
C ASP A 300 -19.46 26.21 35.01
N THR A 301 -18.67 25.63 34.12
CA THR A 301 -17.24 25.36 34.33
C THR A 301 -16.51 25.71 33.05
N ASP A 302 -15.98 26.93 33.02
CA ASP A 302 -14.96 27.40 32.08
C ASP A 302 -13.70 26.52 32.21
N ASP A 303 -13.58 25.50 31.35
CA ASP A 303 -12.30 24.88 30.99
C ASP A 303 -12.08 25.09 29.48
N PRO A 304 -11.06 25.87 29.06
CA PRO A 304 -10.86 26.19 27.65
C PRO A 304 -10.12 25.13 26.82
N ASP A 305 -9.83 23.94 27.37
CA ASP A 305 -8.93 22.96 26.73
C ASP A 305 -9.60 21.67 26.23
N ASP A 306 -10.92 21.49 26.39
CA ASP A 306 -11.60 20.30 25.84
C ASP A 306 -12.07 20.54 24.40
N ILE A 307 -11.11 20.79 23.49
CA ILE A 307 -11.34 20.59 22.06
C ILE A 307 -11.58 19.09 21.92
N GLY A 308 -12.84 18.68 21.88
CA GLY A 308 -13.26 17.29 21.75
C GLY A 308 -12.54 16.60 20.60
N VAL A 309 -11.39 15.99 20.91
CA VAL A 309 -10.69 15.09 20.02
C VAL A 309 -11.54 13.84 20.04
N THR A 310 -12.44 13.71 19.08
CA THR A 310 -13.02 12.40 18.80
C THR A 310 -11.86 11.45 18.56
N LEU A 311 -11.73 10.46 19.45
CA LEU A 311 -10.86 9.31 19.27
C LEU A 311 -11.28 8.70 17.94
N LEU A 312 -10.46 8.95 16.92
CA LEU A 312 -10.58 8.25 15.65
C LEU A 312 -10.39 6.77 15.95
N ASP A 313 -11.17 5.92 15.28
CA ASP A 313 -10.88 4.50 15.27
C ASP A 313 -9.43 4.28 14.80
N GLU A 314 -8.72 3.33 15.43
CA GLU A 314 -7.28 3.14 15.21
C GLU A 314 -6.96 2.85 13.74
N GLU A 315 -7.84 2.13 13.04
CA GLU A 315 -7.68 1.81 11.62
C GLU A 315 -7.84 3.05 10.74
N THR A 316 -8.81 3.91 11.07
CA THR A 316 -9.03 5.18 10.38
C THR A 316 -7.88 6.15 10.63
N GLN A 317 -7.37 6.22 11.86
CA GLN A 317 -6.21 7.05 12.21
C GLN A 317 -4.95 6.59 11.44
N LYS A 318 -4.67 5.29 11.40
CA LYS A 318 -3.55 4.74 10.64
C LYS A 318 -3.66 5.06 9.14
N SER A 319 -4.85 4.90 8.57
CA SER A 319 -5.12 5.20 7.15
C SER A 319 -4.91 6.69 6.83
N LEU A 320 -5.45 7.57 7.66
CA LEU A 320 -5.25 9.03 7.58
C LEU A 320 -3.77 9.40 7.67
N GLN A 321 -3.07 8.84 8.64
CA GLN A 321 -1.67 9.16 8.91
C GLN A 321 -0.76 8.73 7.76
N GLU A 322 -1.05 7.58 7.15
CA GLU A 322 -0.36 7.11 5.95
C GLU A 322 -0.65 7.98 4.73
N ALA A 323 -1.92 8.39 4.51
CA ALA A 323 -2.28 9.30 3.43
C ALA A 323 -1.56 10.65 3.55
N HIS A 324 -1.50 11.22 4.76
CA HIS A 324 -0.73 12.44 5.04
C HIS A 324 0.76 12.24 4.74
N ARG A 325 1.36 11.12 5.18
CA ARG A 325 2.77 10.80 4.90
C ARG A 325 3.07 10.77 3.40
N ILE A 326 2.20 10.12 2.62
CA ILE A 326 2.34 10.03 1.15
C ILE A 326 2.27 11.43 0.51
N VAL A 327 1.29 12.26 0.87
CA VAL A 327 1.16 13.63 0.34
C VAL A 327 2.38 14.48 0.70
N LEU A 328 2.87 14.39 1.94
CA LEU A 328 4.04 15.15 2.39
C LEU A 328 5.30 14.77 1.61
N ASN A 329 5.52 13.47 1.38
CA ASN A 329 6.62 13.00 0.55
C ASN A 329 6.55 13.58 -0.88
N ALA A 330 5.37 13.48 -1.51
CA ALA A 330 5.15 13.99 -2.86
C ALA A 330 5.40 15.51 -2.96
N LEU A 331 4.86 16.29 -2.02
CA LEU A 331 5.02 17.75 -1.98
C LEU A 331 6.48 18.16 -1.73
N CYS A 332 7.19 17.48 -0.81
CA CYS A 332 8.60 17.76 -0.54
C CYS A 332 9.49 17.42 -1.74
N GLY A 333 9.16 16.36 -2.49
CA GLY A 333 9.87 15.99 -3.73
C GLY A 333 9.75 17.02 -4.85
N SER A 334 8.75 17.90 -4.83
CA SER A 334 8.57 18.93 -5.86
C SER A 334 9.66 20.02 -5.86
N HIS A 335 10.32 20.22 -4.71
CA HIS A 335 11.21 21.34 -4.40
C HIS A 335 10.64 22.75 -4.64
N LYS A 336 9.35 22.91 -4.98
CA LYS A 336 8.69 24.22 -5.15
C LYS A 336 8.33 24.83 -3.81
N GLU A 337 8.59 26.11 -3.61
CA GLU A 337 8.35 26.80 -2.33
C GLU A 337 6.89 26.73 -1.87
N GLN A 338 5.94 26.87 -2.79
CA GLN A 338 4.50 26.74 -2.48
C GLN A 338 4.16 25.34 -1.93
N CYS A 339 4.64 24.27 -2.57
CA CYS A 339 4.40 22.90 -2.11
C CYS A 339 5.04 22.63 -0.74
N VAL A 340 6.22 23.21 -0.46
CA VAL A 340 6.86 23.14 0.86
C VAL A 340 6.04 23.87 1.92
N GLN A 341 5.47 25.03 1.58
CA GLN A 341 4.57 25.75 2.47
C GLN A 341 3.30 24.95 2.77
N ASP A 342 2.70 24.33 1.74
CA ASP A 342 1.53 23.47 1.90
C ASP A 342 1.85 22.26 2.76
N ALA A 343 2.99 21.60 2.55
CA ALA A 343 3.46 20.49 3.38
C ALA A 343 3.64 20.90 4.85
N TYR A 344 4.25 22.04 5.11
CA TYR A 344 4.37 22.59 6.46
C TYR A 344 3.01 22.85 7.11
N ASN A 345 2.10 23.48 6.36
CA ASN A 345 0.74 23.75 6.85
C ASN A 345 -0.02 22.46 7.18
N ILE A 346 0.13 21.41 6.35
CA ILE A 346 -0.46 20.08 6.60
C ILE A 346 0.04 19.52 7.94
N VAL A 347 1.34 19.54 8.22
CA VAL A 347 1.88 19.03 9.50
C VAL A 347 1.36 19.84 10.69
N VAL A 348 1.33 21.17 10.58
CA VAL A 348 0.85 22.05 11.66
C VAL A 348 -0.61 21.75 12.02
N VAL A 349 -1.45 21.35 11.05
CA VAL A 349 -2.85 21.03 11.32
C VAL A 349 -3.08 19.61 11.84
N HIS A 350 -2.07 18.72 11.87
CA HIS A 350 -2.20 17.38 12.46
C HIS A 350 -2.79 17.44 13.88
N LYS A 351 -2.41 18.46 14.66
CA LYS A 351 -2.92 18.65 16.01
C LYS A 351 -4.43 18.84 16.09
N TYR A 352 -5.03 19.46 15.08
CA TYR A 352 -6.48 19.67 14.99
C TYR A 352 -7.19 18.42 14.43
N HIS A 353 -6.46 17.56 13.74
CA HIS A 353 -6.97 16.33 13.14
C HIS A 353 -6.84 15.10 14.05
N GLY A 354 -6.24 15.23 15.24
CA GLY A 354 -5.99 14.08 16.12
C GLY A 354 -4.95 13.11 15.56
N LEU A 355 -4.06 13.60 14.68
CA LEU A 355 -2.97 12.83 14.11
C LEU A 355 -1.70 13.05 14.92
N VAL A 356 -0.92 11.99 15.09
CA VAL A 356 0.37 12.06 15.78
C VAL A 356 1.41 12.59 14.79
N VAL A 357 2.18 13.58 15.22
CA VAL A 357 3.35 14.09 14.49
C VAL A 357 4.54 13.24 14.90
N THR A 358 4.86 12.23 14.09
CA THR A 358 6.01 11.36 14.32
C THR A 358 7.22 11.84 13.54
N LYS A 359 8.40 11.35 13.92
CA LYS A 359 9.65 11.63 13.23
C LYS A 359 9.60 11.27 11.74
N GLU A 360 8.93 10.17 11.37
CA GLU A 360 8.83 9.72 9.97
C GLU A 360 8.03 10.70 9.11
N ILE A 361 7.05 11.40 9.71
CA ILE A 361 6.20 12.38 9.03
C ILE A 361 6.96 13.68 8.77
N ILE A 362 7.75 14.13 9.74
CA ILE A 362 8.47 15.41 9.63
C ILE A 362 9.78 15.29 8.84
N LEU A 363 10.40 14.10 8.79
CA LEU A 363 11.72 13.88 8.21
C LEU A 363 11.89 14.41 6.76
N PRO A 364 10.96 14.16 5.82
CA PRO A 364 11.10 14.66 4.44
C PRO A 364 11.12 16.19 4.38
N LEU A 365 10.31 16.83 5.24
CA LEU A 365 10.20 18.27 5.30
C LEU A 365 11.38 18.90 6.04
N THR A 366 11.85 18.29 7.13
CA THR A 366 13.01 18.77 7.89
C THR A 366 14.29 18.67 7.07
N ASP A 367 14.50 17.60 6.30
CA ASP A 367 15.65 17.50 5.40
C ASP A 367 15.64 18.64 4.36
N LEU A 368 14.51 18.85 3.68
CA LEU A 368 14.38 19.89 2.67
C LEU A 368 14.57 21.31 3.22
N LEU A 369 13.94 21.61 4.35
CA LEU A 369 14.03 22.91 5.02
C LEU A 369 15.44 23.14 5.60
N SER A 370 16.12 22.10 6.09
CA SER A 370 17.49 22.21 6.61
C SER A 370 18.49 22.65 5.55
N ARG A 371 18.34 22.17 4.31
CA ARG A 371 19.17 22.57 3.17
C ARG A 371 18.98 24.04 2.79
N ARG A 372 17.86 24.65 3.19
CA ARG A 372 17.53 26.07 2.96
C ARG A 372 17.88 26.97 4.15
N GLY A 373 18.32 26.41 5.28
CA GLY A 373 18.53 27.18 6.50
C GLY A 373 17.25 27.74 7.11
N ASP A 374 16.11 27.08 6.87
CA ASP A 374 14.81 27.58 7.33
C ASP A 374 14.59 27.30 8.83
N CYS A 375 14.10 28.31 9.56
CA CYS A 375 13.84 28.19 11.00
C CYS A 375 12.62 27.32 11.33
N ARG A 376 11.73 27.04 10.36
CA ARG A 376 10.57 26.18 10.54
C ARG A 376 10.93 24.74 10.94
N VAL A 377 12.16 24.30 10.69
CA VAL A 377 12.65 22.97 11.14
C VAL A 377 12.51 22.82 12.67
N PHE A 378 12.78 23.88 13.44
CA PHE A 378 12.68 23.84 14.90
C PHE A 378 11.22 23.67 15.35
N ASN A 379 10.29 24.40 14.74
CA ASN A 379 8.87 24.28 15.04
C ASN A 379 8.34 22.86 14.75
N LEU A 380 8.84 22.19 13.71
CA LEU A 380 8.45 20.81 13.40
C LEU A 380 8.93 19.83 14.48
N VAL A 381 10.13 20.03 15.01
CA VAL A 381 10.66 19.24 16.13
C VAL A 381 9.86 19.50 17.41
N ASP A 382 9.50 20.75 17.68
CA ASP A 382 8.63 21.10 18.81
C ASP A 382 7.26 20.42 18.71
N LEU A 383 6.65 20.39 17.53
CA LEU A 383 5.41 19.64 17.30
C LEU A 383 5.59 18.13 17.52
N CYS A 384 6.71 17.56 17.09
CA CYS A 384 7.01 16.14 17.28
C CYS A 384 7.18 15.78 18.76
N VAL A 385 7.95 16.58 19.51
CA VAL A 385 8.32 16.31 20.91
C VAL A 385 7.23 16.77 21.88
N LEU A 386 6.80 18.02 21.80
CA LEU A 386 5.90 18.61 22.81
C LEU A 386 4.45 18.16 22.60
N TYR A 387 3.98 18.12 21.35
CA TYR A 387 2.59 17.77 21.07
C TYR A 387 2.36 16.27 20.98
N SER A 388 3.27 15.54 20.33
CA SER A 388 3.09 14.11 20.06
C SER A 388 3.91 13.18 20.96
N ASN A 389 4.72 13.73 21.88
CA ASN A 389 5.62 12.98 22.76
C ASN A 389 6.46 11.94 21.99
N SER A 390 6.82 12.26 20.75
CA SER A 390 7.58 11.38 19.87
C SER A 390 9.06 11.68 20.02
N THR A 391 9.88 10.63 19.92
CA THR A 391 11.33 10.75 20.08
C THR A 391 11.99 11.27 18.82
N VAL A 392 13.10 12.00 19.01
CA VAL A 392 13.91 12.58 17.94
C VAL A 392 15.21 11.78 17.84
N ASP A 393 15.62 11.44 16.63
CA ASP A 393 16.86 10.71 16.36
C ASP A 393 18.00 11.62 15.90
N MET A 394 19.18 11.03 15.69
CA MET A 394 20.36 11.76 15.25
C MET A 394 20.23 12.36 13.86
N ASP A 395 19.34 11.84 13.01
CA ASP A 395 19.13 12.37 11.66
C ASP A 395 18.43 13.73 11.74
N ILE A 396 17.37 13.84 12.54
CA ILE A 396 16.72 15.13 12.81
C ILE A 396 17.67 16.11 13.49
N ILE A 397 18.46 15.67 14.48
CA ILE A 397 19.49 16.52 15.12
C ILE A 397 20.50 17.03 14.08
N THR A 398 20.90 16.17 13.14
CA THR A 398 21.79 16.55 12.03
C THR A 398 21.13 17.63 11.16
N HIS A 399 19.85 17.50 10.83
CA HIS A 399 19.10 18.51 10.09
C HIS A 399 18.99 19.86 10.85
N LEU A 400 18.85 19.86 12.18
CA LEU A 400 18.85 21.09 12.96
C LEU A 400 20.20 21.84 12.88
N PHE A 401 21.31 21.13 13.07
CA PHE A 401 22.64 21.74 12.96
C PHE A 401 22.95 22.18 11.52
N ARG A 402 22.53 21.39 10.52
CA ARG A 402 22.65 21.79 9.11
C ARG A 402 21.88 23.08 8.84
N SER A 403 20.65 23.20 9.34
CA SER A 403 19.86 24.44 9.20
C SER A 403 20.58 25.65 9.80
N CYS A 404 21.10 25.53 11.03
CA CYS A 404 21.89 26.60 11.63
C CYS A 404 23.13 26.97 10.81
N ALA A 405 23.85 25.98 10.28
CA ALA A 405 25.05 26.21 9.48
C ALA A 405 24.74 26.95 8.18
N VAL A 406 23.69 26.55 7.46
CA VAL A 406 23.25 27.21 6.23
C VAL A 406 22.75 28.63 6.50
N ALA A 407 22.03 28.84 7.61
CA ALA A 407 21.54 30.16 8.00
C ALA A 407 22.61 31.08 8.61
N GLY A 408 23.77 30.55 8.99
CA GLY A 408 24.79 31.27 9.75
C GLY A 408 24.39 31.59 11.19
N ASP A 409 23.41 30.87 11.77
CA ASP A 409 22.90 31.12 13.12
C ASP A 409 23.80 30.45 14.19
N VAL A 410 24.90 31.12 14.51
CA VAL A 410 25.88 30.67 15.51
C VAL A 410 25.25 30.59 16.91
N TYR A 411 24.37 31.52 17.25
CA TYR A 411 23.77 31.59 18.58
C TYR A 411 22.91 30.35 18.82
N ARG A 412 21.99 30.04 17.91
CA ARG A 412 21.10 28.89 18.03
C ARG A 412 21.86 27.56 18.02
N ALA A 413 22.90 27.43 17.21
CA ALA A 413 23.75 26.24 17.21
C ALA A 413 24.49 26.05 18.55
N LYS A 414 24.97 27.12 19.18
CA LYS A 414 25.60 27.05 20.51
C LYS A 414 24.60 26.62 21.59
N THR A 415 23.41 27.22 21.59
CA THR A 415 22.34 26.86 22.55
C THR A 415 21.91 25.41 22.38
N LEU A 416 21.73 24.95 21.13
CA LEU A 416 21.38 23.56 20.83
C LEU A 416 22.48 22.59 21.27
N LEU A 417 23.75 22.93 21.00
CA LEU A 417 24.89 22.12 21.44
C LEU A 417 24.96 22.02 22.97
N GLN A 418 24.77 23.13 23.67
CA GLN A 418 24.76 23.16 25.13
C GLN A 418 23.65 22.24 25.69
N LEU A 419 22.42 22.40 25.18
CA LEU A 419 21.29 21.55 25.57
C LEU A 419 21.60 20.06 25.37
N LEU A 420 22.15 19.69 24.20
CA LEU A 420 22.47 18.30 23.89
C LEU A 420 23.62 17.76 24.73
N GLN A 421 24.59 18.57 25.12
CA GLN A 421 25.67 18.16 26.02
C GLN A 421 25.20 17.95 27.46
N GLU A 422 24.23 18.77 27.93
CA GLU A 422 23.59 18.61 29.23
C GLU A 422 22.72 17.34 29.27
N THR A 423 22.04 17.02 28.15
CA THR A 423 21.12 15.88 28.08
C THR A 423 21.82 14.56 27.72
N ILE A 424 22.86 14.61 26.88
CA ILE A 424 23.58 13.43 26.36
C ILE A 424 25.08 13.56 26.73
N PRO A 425 25.54 12.85 27.78
CA PRO A 425 26.94 12.85 28.16
C PRO A 425 27.83 12.42 27.01
N GLY A 426 28.82 13.25 26.68
CA GLY A 426 29.75 12.99 25.58
C GLY A 426 29.12 13.09 24.18
N PHE A 427 28.06 13.89 24.01
CA PHE A 427 27.36 14.08 22.73
C PHE A 427 28.30 14.22 21.52
N LEU A 428 29.33 15.08 21.61
CA LEU A 428 30.28 15.30 20.50
C LEU A 428 31.03 14.03 20.05
N LEU A 429 31.22 13.03 20.92
CA LEU A 429 31.82 11.75 20.55
C LEU A 429 30.85 10.91 19.70
N LYS A 430 29.56 10.98 20.02
CA LYS A 430 28.48 10.24 19.36
C LYS A 430 27.88 10.96 18.15
N ALA A 431 28.12 12.27 18.03
CA ALA A 431 27.59 13.10 16.96
C ALA A 431 28.08 12.62 15.58
N SER A 432 27.19 12.68 14.59
CA SER A 432 27.48 12.38 13.19
C SER A 432 28.58 13.31 12.66
N ALA A 433 29.28 12.87 11.60
CA ALA A 433 30.29 13.69 10.94
C ALA A 433 29.70 15.02 10.46
N GLU A 434 28.48 14.99 9.91
CA GLU A 434 27.77 16.18 9.44
C GLU A 434 27.50 17.22 10.54
N VAL A 435 27.16 16.79 11.76
CA VAL A 435 27.00 17.72 12.90
C VAL A 435 28.33 18.40 13.23
N LYS A 436 29.43 17.65 13.22
CA LYS A 436 30.77 18.20 13.48
C LYS A 436 31.17 19.19 12.38
N ASP A 437 30.88 18.88 11.13
CA ASP A 437 31.16 19.75 9.99
C ASP A 437 30.32 21.02 10.01
N ALA A 438 29.03 20.92 10.36
CA ALA A 438 28.16 22.08 10.57
C ALA A 438 28.71 23.00 11.69
N LEU A 439 29.13 22.43 12.82
CA LEU A 439 29.71 23.19 13.93
C LEU A 439 31.07 23.82 13.60
N ARG A 440 31.90 23.18 12.78
CA ARG A 440 33.16 23.76 12.26
C ARG A 440 32.89 24.88 11.28
N THR A 441 31.91 24.71 10.40
CA THR A 441 31.48 25.73 9.43
C THR A 441 31.04 27.01 10.14
N LEU A 442 30.36 26.87 11.29
CA LEU A 442 29.96 27.98 12.15
C LEU A 442 31.08 28.52 13.06
N GLY A 443 32.28 27.93 13.03
CA GLY A 443 33.40 28.33 13.90
C GLY A 443 33.18 28.03 15.39
N ILE A 444 32.28 27.10 15.73
CA ILE A 444 31.99 26.71 17.12
C ILE A 444 32.99 25.65 17.60
N LEU A 445 33.33 24.70 16.73
CA LEU A 445 34.42 23.76 16.96
C LEU A 445 35.68 24.25 16.26
N GLU A 446 36.84 24.04 16.88
CA GLU A 446 38.12 24.25 16.23
C GLU A 446 38.21 23.38 14.96
N ALA A 447 38.76 23.95 13.89
CA ALA A 447 39.06 23.18 12.68
C ALA A 447 39.97 22.01 13.07
N GLN A 448 39.72 20.81 12.53
CA GLN A 448 40.61 19.68 12.76
C GLN A 448 42.04 20.12 12.41
N PRO A 449 43.01 19.98 13.33
CA PRO A 449 44.38 20.28 13.00
C PRO A 449 44.76 19.41 11.79
N LEU A 450 45.30 20.05 10.76
CA LEU A 450 45.89 19.34 9.63
C LEU A 450 46.83 18.29 10.22
N HIS A 451 46.47 17.02 10.09
CA HIS A 451 47.37 15.95 10.51
C HIS A 451 48.68 16.19 9.75
N LEU A 452 49.81 16.15 10.46
CA LEU A 452 51.16 16.28 9.88
C LEU A 452 51.46 15.23 8.78
N PHE A 453 50.54 14.29 8.56
CA PHE A 453 50.57 13.22 7.56
C PHE A 453 49.37 13.36 6.60
N VAL A 454 49.31 14.47 5.87
CA VAL A 454 48.51 14.54 4.63
C VAL A 454 49.26 13.70 3.59
N SER A 455 48.57 12.78 2.91
CA SER A 455 49.17 12.02 1.81
C SER A 455 49.66 12.99 0.72
N GLU A 456 50.81 12.72 0.09
CA GLU A 456 51.41 13.62 -0.91
C GLU A 456 50.43 13.96 -2.07
N GLU A 457 49.47 13.07 -2.35
CA GLU A 457 48.39 13.30 -3.32
C GLU A 457 47.45 14.44 -2.93
N GLU A 458 47.04 14.54 -1.66
CA GLU A 458 46.15 15.61 -1.19
C GLU A 458 46.85 16.99 -1.14
N GLN A 459 48.16 17.01 -0.92
CA GLN A 459 48.97 18.24 -1.01
C GLN A 459 49.09 18.73 -2.47
N LEU A 460 49.26 17.81 -3.42
CA LEU A 460 49.31 18.12 -4.85
C LEU A 460 47.98 18.67 -5.37
N VAL A 461 46.85 18.07 -4.97
CA VAL A 461 45.52 18.55 -5.38
C VAL A 461 45.23 19.96 -4.84
N ARG A 462 45.64 20.27 -3.60
CA ARG A 462 45.40 21.60 -3.01
C ARG A 462 46.38 22.67 -3.51
N SER A 463 47.61 22.31 -3.83
CA SER A 463 48.57 23.21 -4.49
C SER A 463 48.10 23.58 -5.90
N ALA A 464 47.45 22.67 -6.62
CA ALA A 464 46.84 22.94 -7.92
C ALA A 464 45.61 23.87 -7.84
N MET A 465 44.96 23.99 -6.66
CA MET A 465 43.79 24.85 -6.44
C MET A 465 44.11 26.23 -5.84
N GLY A 466 45.39 26.59 -5.65
CA GLY A 466 45.79 27.96 -5.32
C GLY A 466 45.45 28.45 -3.90
N ILE A 467 45.26 27.55 -2.94
CA ILE A 467 45.02 27.92 -1.54
C ILE A 467 46.37 28.20 -0.85
N GLU A 468 46.76 29.48 -0.74
CA GLU A 468 47.99 29.88 -0.05
C GLU A 468 47.91 29.65 1.46
N LEU A 469 48.93 28.98 2.01
CA LEU A 469 49.10 28.74 3.44
C LEU A 469 49.76 29.95 4.11
N THR A 470 49.01 30.68 4.94
CA THR A 470 49.61 31.62 5.89
C THR A 470 50.35 30.83 6.99
N PRO A 471 51.65 31.08 7.23
CA PRO A 471 52.39 30.33 8.24
C PRO A 471 52.00 30.78 9.66
N PRO A 472 51.97 29.87 10.65
CA PRO A 472 51.63 30.22 12.03
C PRO A 472 52.72 31.10 12.66
N ALA A 473 52.29 32.10 13.41
CA ALA A 473 53.15 33.04 14.13
C ALA A 473 54.08 32.31 15.11
N ARG A 474 55.38 32.58 15.00
CA ARG A 474 56.42 32.07 15.92
C ARG A 474 56.16 32.55 17.35
N LEU A 475 55.87 31.61 18.25
CA LEU A 475 55.97 31.82 19.70
C LEU A 475 57.42 32.19 20.07
N LYS A 476 57.63 33.40 20.60
CA LYS A 476 58.89 33.80 21.24
C LYS A 476 58.91 33.21 22.66
N ARG A 477 60.06 32.62 23.02
CA ARG A 477 60.37 32.00 24.31
C ARG A 477 60.32 32.98 25.47
#